data_AF-A0A5C5V2U0-F1
#
_entry.id   AF-A0A5C5V2U0-F1
#
_cell.length_a   1.000
_cell.length_b   1.000
_cell.length_c   1.000
_cell.angle_alpha   90.00
_cell.angle_beta   90.00
_cell.angle_gamma   90.00
#
_symmetry.space_group_name_H-M   'P 1'
#
loop_
_entity.id
_entity.type
_entity.pdbx_description
1 polymer ?
#
loop_
_entity_poly.entity_id
_entity_poly.type
_entity_poly.pdbx_seq_one_letter_code
_entity_poly.pdbx_strand_id
1 'polypeptide(L)'
;MGRLSVDSWSQETGAEGNVSSAASAKLAADATKATMDDPHERSNAKECIMRRTMNATAWALLGCVALCSPAQAATGDVELIQERYPNASIKIEREVTQDDEGNYVNHGYWKHLDENGTMLAEGQYVSNQRDGVWSRWYRGNESNLFRSAPFNQFKPPFVSTASFKAGELHGVWGIHDANQRIIMEVSFVEGDRHGPANFYNVDGAKLQEANYVNGLLDGEVLEYPRGAKQPSRSMFIKGRELAPKVDQEKNGRKKSEGVYLYAPLVAKTRDSWWDAKLAEYAPQGEDERHGKWITYYPNGQIQVEGEYEFDVPVGKFIWWYSNGQKAIQGSYVAGKEDGRWLWWHENGLKKTDGRYKNGVQVGHWMSWMPNGRVASSQDYPAVVEEGLSDIDEPPMIVITDEEGEPIEEEKSDVVTKEPKQVELEAKELDEPLMLHPQEASLPILNPLPRR
;
A
#
# COMPACT_ATOMS: atom_id res chain seq x y z
N MET A 1 9.45 -36.02 58.10
CA MET A 1 9.56 -35.39 56.77
C MET A 1 10.17 -36.45 55.85
N GLY A 2 9.53 -37.45 55.22
CA GLY A 2 8.17 -37.61 54.65
C GLY A 2 8.02 -36.69 53.43
N ARG A 3 7.85 -37.08 52.15
CA ARG A 3 7.60 -38.31 51.33
C ARG A 3 8.17 -37.97 49.91
N LEU A 4 8.82 -38.85 49.14
CA LEU A 4 8.36 -40.00 48.30
C LEU A 4 7.45 -39.70 47.08
N SER A 5 7.77 -40.41 45.99
CA SER A 5 6.95 -40.90 44.85
C SER A 5 7.10 -40.10 43.54
N VAL A 6 7.66 -40.60 42.43
CA VAL A 6 7.39 -41.83 41.61
C VAL A 6 6.14 -41.71 40.73
N ASP A 7 6.40 -41.82 39.42
CA ASP A 7 5.63 -42.29 38.24
C ASP A 7 4.13 -41.99 38.10
N SER A 8 3.72 -41.62 36.88
CA SER A 8 2.98 -42.52 35.96
C SER A 8 2.31 -41.81 34.77
N TRP A 9 2.25 -42.56 33.67
CA TRP A 9 1.39 -42.36 32.50
C TRP A 9 -0.10 -42.64 32.79
N SER A 10 -1.01 -41.92 32.13
CA SER A 10 -2.29 -42.37 31.51
C SER A 10 -3.06 -41.13 31.04
N GLN A 11 -3.25 -40.93 29.73
CA GLN A 11 -4.39 -41.36 28.89
C GLN A 11 -5.75 -40.67 29.14
N GLU A 12 -6.19 -40.02 28.05
CA GLU A 12 -7.56 -39.92 27.51
C GLU A 12 -8.54 -38.79 27.87
N THR A 13 -9.21 -38.35 26.78
CA THR A 13 -10.39 -37.49 26.62
C THR A 13 -10.09 -35.97 26.70
N GLY A 14 -10.39 -35.12 25.70
CA GLY A 14 -11.40 -35.16 24.65
C GLY A 14 -12.35 -33.99 24.88
N ALA A 15 -12.11 -32.84 24.23
CA ALA A 15 -13.12 -31.81 23.99
C ALA A 15 -12.57 -30.76 23.02
N GLU A 16 -13.19 -30.73 21.85
CA GLU A 16 -13.19 -29.64 20.90
C GLU A 16 -13.64 -28.34 21.57
N GLY A 17 -13.03 -27.23 21.21
CA GLY A 17 -13.34 -25.91 21.73
C GLY A 17 -12.91 -24.84 20.75
N ASN A 18 -13.56 -24.84 19.58
CA ASN A 18 -13.56 -23.74 18.64
C ASN A 18 -14.01 -22.47 19.38
N VAL A 19 -13.11 -21.54 19.68
CA VAL A 19 -13.46 -20.21 20.21
C VAL A 19 -13.03 -19.15 19.20
N SER A 20 -13.98 -18.93 18.31
CA SER A 20 -14.29 -17.76 17.49
C SER A 20 -13.27 -16.62 17.39
N SER A 21 -12.98 -16.31 16.13
CA SER A 21 -12.58 -15.03 15.52
C SER A 21 -13.43 -13.79 15.88
N ALA A 22 -14.28 -13.86 16.92
CA ALA A 22 -15.13 -12.76 17.38
C ALA A 22 -14.50 -11.90 18.50
N ALA A 23 -13.47 -12.41 19.20
CA ALA A 23 -12.83 -11.65 20.29
C ALA A 23 -11.87 -10.55 19.78
N SER A 24 -11.20 -10.77 18.64
CA SER A 24 -10.31 -9.77 18.02
C SER A 24 -11.07 -8.67 17.26
N ALA A 25 -12.29 -8.93 16.81
CA ALA A 25 -13.17 -7.92 16.19
C ALA A 25 -13.76 -6.96 17.23
N LYS A 26 -13.94 -7.40 18.49
CA LYS A 26 -14.54 -6.59 19.56
C LYS A 26 -13.56 -5.55 20.12
N LEU A 27 -12.26 -5.85 20.14
CA LEU A 27 -11.22 -4.90 20.55
C LEU A 27 -10.91 -3.83 19.48
N ALA A 28 -11.17 -4.11 18.21
CA ALA A 28 -11.06 -3.12 17.14
C ALA A 28 -12.24 -2.14 17.11
N ALA A 29 -13.46 -2.62 17.41
CA ALA A 29 -14.67 -1.79 17.44
C ALA A 29 -14.69 -0.79 18.61
N ASP A 30 -14.13 -1.15 19.77
CA ASP A 30 -14.06 -0.27 20.95
C ASP A 30 -12.96 0.81 20.83
N ALA A 31 -11.96 0.63 19.98
CA ALA A 31 -10.92 1.64 19.71
C ALA A 31 -11.40 2.76 18.76
N THR A 32 -12.36 2.48 17.87
CA THR A 32 -12.97 3.46 16.95
C THR A 32 -13.89 4.48 17.64
N LYS A 33 -14.23 4.30 18.91
CA LYS A 33 -15.17 5.17 19.63
C LYS A 33 -14.50 6.36 20.34
N ALA A 34 -13.17 6.44 20.33
CA ALA A 34 -12.41 7.32 21.24
C ALA A 34 -11.51 8.37 20.55
N THR A 35 -11.62 8.61 19.24
CA THR A 35 -10.81 9.65 18.55
C THR A 35 -11.56 10.49 17.51
N MET A 36 -12.89 10.54 17.57
CA MET A 36 -13.71 11.44 16.74
C MET A 36 -14.13 12.66 17.57
N ASP A 37 -13.32 13.72 17.50
CA ASP A 37 -13.54 15.04 18.12
C ASP A 37 -14.17 16.05 17.14
N ASP A 38 -14.93 15.58 16.14
CA ASP A 38 -15.91 16.43 15.45
C ASP A 38 -17.31 16.17 16.04
N PRO A 39 -17.90 17.10 16.82
CA PRO A 39 -19.24 16.93 17.39
C PRO A 39 -20.35 16.86 16.33
N HIS A 40 -20.09 17.18 15.06
CA HIS A 40 -21.08 17.15 13.97
C HIS A 40 -21.06 15.86 13.12
N GLU A 41 -20.00 15.04 13.18
CA GLU A 41 -19.96 13.75 12.45
C GLU A 41 -20.70 12.61 13.19
N ARG A 42 -21.12 12.84 14.45
CA ARG A 42 -21.79 11.80 15.26
C ARG A 42 -23.18 11.39 14.76
N SER A 43 -23.84 12.18 13.90
CA SER A 43 -25.15 11.80 13.36
C SER A 43 -25.08 10.83 12.18
N ASN A 44 -23.95 10.76 11.46
CA ASN A 44 -23.86 10.01 10.20
C ASN A 44 -23.21 8.62 10.35
N ALA A 45 -22.72 8.27 11.54
CA ALA A 45 -22.01 7.01 11.80
C ALA A 45 -22.92 5.79 12.04
N LYS A 46 -24.24 5.90 11.84
CA LYS A 46 -25.19 4.79 12.08
C LYS A 46 -25.63 4.02 10.84
N GLU A 47 -25.27 4.44 9.63
CA GLU A 47 -25.72 3.76 8.40
C GLU A 47 -24.61 3.30 7.43
N CYS A 48 -23.34 3.44 7.77
CA CYS A 48 -22.25 2.92 6.93
C CYS A 48 -21.33 1.96 7.71
N ILE A 49 -21.89 0.87 8.24
CA ILE A 49 -21.12 -0.28 8.73
C ILE A 49 -21.79 -1.56 8.23
N MET A 50 -21.56 -1.88 6.95
CA MET A 50 -21.41 -3.25 6.47
C MET A 50 -20.84 -3.22 5.05
N ARG A 51 -19.51 -3.12 4.95
CA ARG A 51 -18.73 -3.64 3.81
C ARG A 51 -17.25 -3.68 4.18
N ARG A 52 -16.84 -4.76 4.85
CA ARG A 52 -15.50 -5.38 4.75
C ARG A 52 -15.40 -6.54 5.74
N THR A 53 -15.90 -7.70 5.32
CA THR A 53 -15.35 -9.03 5.64
C THR A 53 -16.11 -10.09 4.86
N MET A 54 -15.75 -10.34 3.59
CA MET A 54 -16.03 -11.65 2.99
C MET A 54 -14.91 -12.03 2.02
N ASN A 55 -14.26 -13.15 2.34
CA ASN A 55 -13.36 -13.88 1.46
C ASN A 55 -14.11 -14.37 0.23
N ALA A 56 -13.41 -14.44 -0.90
CA ALA A 56 -13.88 -15.05 -2.12
C ALA A 56 -14.15 -16.56 -1.92
N THR A 57 -15.43 -16.94 -1.87
CA THR A 57 -16.05 -18.15 -2.45
C THR A 57 -17.46 -18.31 -1.86
N ALA A 58 -18.42 -18.64 -2.73
CA ALA A 58 -19.86 -18.76 -2.51
C ALA A 58 -20.65 -17.43 -2.56
N TRP A 59 -21.41 -17.24 -3.64
CA TRP A 59 -22.89 -17.27 -3.67
C TRP A 59 -23.35 -16.90 -5.09
N ALA A 60 -23.43 -17.92 -5.96
CA ALA A 60 -24.49 -17.96 -6.96
C ALA A 60 -25.79 -18.35 -6.25
N LEU A 61 -26.91 -17.75 -6.67
CA LEU A 61 -28.29 -17.98 -6.19
C LEU A 61 -28.71 -17.23 -4.91
N LEU A 62 -28.89 -15.91 -5.04
CA LEU A 62 -30.12 -15.24 -4.61
C LEU A 62 -30.10 -13.79 -5.12
N GLY A 63 -31.02 -13.49 -6.05
CA GLY A 63 -31.19 -12.16 -6.60
C GLY A 63 -31.62 -11.18 -5.51
N CYS A 64 -30.71 -10.30 -5.14
CA CYS A 64 -31.00 -9.06 -4.45
C CYS A 64 -30.29 -7.95 -5.22
N VAL A 65 -31.02 -7.32 -6.14
CA VAL A 65 -30.62 -6.04 -6.73
C VAL A 65 -30.67 -5.01 -5.60
N ALA A 66 -29.54 -4.79 -4.94
CA ALA A 66 -29.37 -3.64 -4.08
C ALA A 66 -29.25 -2.42 -4.99
N LEU A 67 -30.39 -1.76 -5.22
CA LEU A 67 -30.44 -0.41 -5.76
C LEU A 67 -29.67 0.50 -4.79
N CYS A 68 -28.43 0.81 -5.11
CA CYS A 68 -27.79 2.00 -4.58
C CYS A 68 -28.53 3.18 -5.23
N SER A 69 -29.45 3.79 -4.49
CA SER A 69 -30.06 5.05 -4.91
C SER A 69 -28.94 6.09 -5.08
N PRO A 70 -28.89 6.83 -6.21
CA PRO A 70 -28.04 8.00 -6.30
C PRO A 70 -28.47 8.99 -5.22
N ALA A 71 -27.52 9.72 -4.63
CA ALA A 71 -27.82 10.82 -3.71
C ALA A 71 -28.87 11.74 -4.38
N GLN A 72 -30.09 11.71 -3.85
CA GLN A 72 -31.23 12.43 -4.41
C GLN A 72 -31.01 13.93 -4.19
N ALA A 73 -31.27 14.72 -5.25
CA ALA A 73 -31.15 16.17 -5.22
C ALA A 73 -32.20 16.76 -4.28
N ALA A 74 -31.78 17.59 -3.33
CA ALA A 74 -32.68 18.31 -2.45
C ALA A 74 -33.58 19.27 -3.26
N THR A 75 -34.90 19.17 -3.06
CA THR A 75 -35.91 19.92 -3.83
C THR A 75 -36.60 21.02 -3.01
N GLY A 76 -36.18 21.27 -1.77
CA GLY A 76 -36.76 22.28 -0.88
C GLY A 76 -36.10 23.66 -1.00
N ASP A 77 -36.84 24.71 -0.65
CA ASP A 77 -36.30 26.06 -0.50
C ASP A 77 -35.09 26.07 0.46
N VAL A 78 -34.04 26.83 0.12
CA VAL A 78 -32.85 26.96 0.97
C VAL A 78 -33.12 27.98 2.06
N GLU A 79 -32.98 27.57 3.32
CA GLU A 79 -33.14 28.42 4.50
C GLU A 79 -31.79 28.73 5.17
N LEU A 80 -31.62 29.94 5.70
CA LEU A 80 -30.41 30.35 6.43
C LEU A 80 -30.63 30.21 7.94
N ILE A 81 -29.82 29.38 8.59
CA ILE A 81 -29.79 29.22 10.05
C ILE A 81 -28.55 29.87 10.64
N GLN A 82 -28.74 30.64 11.71
CA GLN A 82 -27.66 31.25 12.48
C GLN A 82 -27.67 30.76 13.93
N GLU A 83 -26.57 30.15 14.36
CA GLU A 83 -26.29 29.87 15.76
C GLU A 83 -25.44 31.01 16.34
N ARG A 84 -25.71 31.43 17.57
CA ARG A 84 -25.05 32.59 18.20
C ARG A 84 -24.36 32.21 19.50
N TYR A 85 -23.28 32.91 19.80
CA TYR A 85 -22.64 32.89 21.12
C TYR A 85 -23.50 33.60 22.16
N PRO A 86 -23.22 33.44 23.48
CA PRO A 86 -23.93 34.17 24.54
C PRO A 86 -23.88 35.69 24.41
N ASN A 87 -22.84 36.23 23.77
CA ASN A 87 -22.69 37.66 23.46
C ASN A 87 -23.48 38.11 22.20
N ALA A 88 -24.34 37.24 21.66
CA ALA A 88 -25.13 37.41 20.44
C ALA A 88 -24.35 37.51 19.12
N SER A 89 -23.02 37.40 19.12
CA SER A 89 -22.27 37.30 17.87
C SER A 89 -22.54 35.96 17.17
N ILE A 90 -22.44 35.95 15.85
CA ILE A 90 -22.72 34.76 15.03
C ILE A 90 -21.60 33.75 15.26
N LYS A 91 -21.97 32.54 15.65
CA LYS A 91 -21.06 31.39 15.79
C LYS A 91 -21.05 30.58 14.50
N ILE A 92 -22.20 30.06 14.08
CA ILE A 92 -22.33 29.30 12.83
C ILE A 92 -23.41 29.97 12.00
N GLU A 93 -23.17 30.08 10.70
CA GLU A 93 -24.17 30.44 9.72
C GLU A 93 -24.16 29.36 8.63
N ARG A 94 -25.32 28.73 8.40
CA ARG A 94 -25.44 27.60 7.50
C ARG A 94 -26.73 27.63 6.71
N GLU A 95 -26.63 27.24 5.46
CA GLU A 95 -27.77 26.97 4.59
C GLU A 95 -28.24 25.53 4.80
N VAL A 96 -29.55 25.36 4.90
CA VAL A 96 -30.22 24.08 5.08
C VAL A 96 -31.37 23.94 4.11
N THR A 97 -31.76 22.69 3.85
CA THR A 97 -32.98 22.32 3.13
C THR A 97 -33.65 21.16 3.86
N GLN A 98 -34.84 20.76 3.44
CA GLN A 98 -35.52 19.59 3.99
C GLN A 98 -35.27 18.36 3.09
N ASP A 99 -34.99 17.22 3.71
CA ASP A 99 -35.01 15.93 3.04
C ASP A 99 -36.46 15.44 2.79
N ASP A 100 -36.60 14.26 2.17
CA ASP A 100 -37.91 13.67 1.85
C ASP A 100 -38.77 13.35 3.10
N GLU A 101 -38.14 13.29 4.28
CA GLU A 101 -38.79 13.06 5.57
C GLU A 101 -39.14 14.37 6.28
N GLY A 102 -38.77 15.52 5.71
CA GLY A 102 -38.97 16.84 6.29
C GLY A 102 -37.92 17.22 7.34
N ASN A 103 -36.82 16.46 7.47
CA ASN A 103 -35.73 16.80 8.39
C ASN A 103 -34.83 17.87 7.76
N TYR A 104 -34.39 18.82 8.56
CA TYR A 104 -33.41 19.81 8.11
C TYR A 104 -32.02 19.18 7.94
N VAL A 105 -31.47 19.30 6.74
CA VAL A 105 -30.13 18.86 6.37
C VAL A 105 -29.32 20.04 5.86
N ASN A 106 -28.03 20.08 6.19
CA ASN A 106 -27.10 21.08 5.66
C ASN A 106 -27.04 20.96 4.14
N HIS A 107 -27.30 22.05 3.44
CA HIS A 107 -27.29 22.10 1.99
C HIS A 107 -27.02 23.53 1.55
N GLY A 108 -25.90 23.75 0.87
CA GLY A 108 -25.39 25.06 0.53
C GLY A 108 -24.23 25.49 1.42
N TYR A 109 -24.07 26.80 1.58
CA TYR A 109 -22.95 27.43 2.25
C TYR A 109 -22.96 27.22 3.77
N TRP A 110 -21.79 27.04 4.35
CA TRP A 110 -21.58 26.92 5.79
C TRP A 110 -20.35 27.71 6.21
N LYS A 111 -20.45 28.45 7.31
CA LYS A 111 -19.30 29.09 7.97
C LYS A 111 -19.39 29.04 9.48
N HIS A 112 -18.22 29.05 10.12
CA HIS A 112 -18.02 29.12 11.56
C HIS A 112 -17.08 30.28 11.88
N LEU A 113 -17.49 31.13 12.81
CA LEU A 113 -16.77 32.30 13.26
C LEU A 113 -16.48 32.20 14.75
N ASP A 114 -15.42 32.87 15.21
CA ASP A 114 -15.15 33.06 16.64
C ASP A 114 -16.05 34.15 17.25
N GLU A 115 -15.96 34.33 18.57
CA GLU A 115 -16.78 35.31 19.30
C GLU A 115 -16.62 36.76 18.81
N ASN A 116 -15.51 37.07 18.14
CA ASN A 116 -15.20 38.39 17.57
C ASN A 116 -15.63 38.52 16.10
N GLY A 117 -16.21 37.48 15.50
CA GLY A 117 -16.60 37.44 14.09
C GLY A 117 -15.44 37.11 13.14
N THR A 118 -14.32 36.59 13.64
CA THR A 118 -13.20 36.12 12.80
C THR A 118 -13.55 34.76 12.21
N MET A 119 -13.33 34.57 10.91
CA MET A 119 -13.57 33.28 10.25
C MET A 119 -12.67 32.18 10.85
N LEU A 120 -13.28 31.05 11.23
CA LEU A 120 -12.60 29.84 11.70
C LEU A 120 -12.66 28.71 10.69
N ALA A 121 -13.78 28.56 9.98
CA ALA A 121 -13.93 27.59 8.91
C ALA A 121 -15.08 27.94 7.98
N GLU A 122 -15.01 27.53 6.73
CA GLU A 122 -16.10 27.64 5.76
C GLU A 122 -16.05 26.51 4.74
N GLY A 123 -17.18 26.29 4.07
CA GLY A 123 -17.28 25.31 2.98
C GLY A 123 -18.73 25.15 2.52
N GLN A 124 -18.97 24.09 1.77
CA GLN A 124 -20.28 23.77 1.24
C GLN A 124 -20.71 22.37 1.60
N TYR A 125 -22.01 22.22 1.82
CA TYR A 125 -22.67 20.94 1.99
C TYR A 125 -23.58 20.65 0.80
N VAL A 126 -23.64 19.39 0.40
CA VAL A 126 -24.70 18.85 -0.45
C VAL A 126 -25.35 17.74 0.36
N SER A 127 -26.57 17.99 0.86
CA SER A 127 -27.37 17.01 1.61
C SER A 127 -26.58 16.35 2.75
N ASN A 128 -26.10 17.16 3.70
CA ASN A 128 -25.26 16.80 4.85
C ASN A 128 -23.84 16.27 4.54
N GLN A 129 -23.46 16.15 3.26
CA GLN A 129 -22.12 15.72 2.88
C GLN A 129 -21.27 16.95 2.54
N ARG A 130 -20.04 17.03 3.07
CA ARG A 130 -19.09 18.05 2.63
C ARG A 130 -18.86 17.89 1.13
N ASP A 131 -18.92 18.99 0.40
CA ASP A 131 -18.68 19.01 -1.04
C ASP A 131 -17.88 20.26 -1.41
N GLY A 132 -17.08 20.15 -2.46
CA GLY A 132 -16.23 21.24 -2.93
C GLY A 132 -15.10 21.59 -1.96
N VAL A 133 -14.67 22.84 -2.01
CA VAL A 133 -13.51 23.31 -1.24
C VAL A 133 -13.94 23.77 0.14
N TRP A 134 -13.24 23.26 1.14
CA TRP A 134 -13.38 23.61 2.54
C TRP A 134 -12.11 24.26 3.06
N SER A 135 -12.27 25.30 3.87
CA SER A 135 -11.17 26.04 4.48
C SER A 135 -11.32 26.06 6.00
N ARG A 136 -10.21 25.88 6.71
CA ARG A 136 -10.13 26.05 8.17
C ARG A 136 -8.91 26.89 8.53
N TRP A 137 -9.13 27.93 9.35
CA TRP A 137 -8.09 28.82 9.85
C TRP A 137 -7.62 28.37 11.23
N TYR A 138 -6.31 28.35 11.43
CA TYR A 138 -5.65 27.91 12.66
C TYR A 138 -4.80 29.04 13.23
N ARG A 139 -4.85 29.19 14.54
CA ARG A 139 -3.86 29.97 15.29
C ARG A 139 -2.59 29.13 15.52
N GLY A 140 -1.49 29.80 15.85
CA GLY A 140 -0.16 29.18 15.90
C GLY A 140 0.02 28.01 16.87
N ASN A 141 -0.86 27.86 17.85
CA ASN A 141 -0.76 26.86 18.92
C ASN A 141 -1.78 25.71 18.80
N GLU A 142 -2.67 25.72 17.80
CA GLU A 142 -3.77 24.75 17.72
C GLU A 142 -3.35 23.35 17.27
N SER A 143 -2.37 23.22 16.37
CA SER A 143 -1.85 21.92 15.90
C SER A 143 -0.41 21.69 16.35
N ASN A 144 -0.04 20.43 16.60
CA ASN A 144 1.34 20.03 16.82
C ASN A 144 2.20 20.22 15.55
N LEU A 145 1.58 20.12 14.36
CA LEU A 145 2.26 20.27 13.07
C LEU A 145 3.01 21.60 13.00
N PHE A 146 2.36 22.69 13.40
CA PHE A 146 2.92 24.05 13.31
C PHE A 146 3.89 24.40 14.46
N ARG A 147 3.93 23.61 15.53
CA ARG A 147 4.78 23.86 16.70
C ARG A 147 6.16 23.23 16.59
N SER A 148 6.30 22.22 15.74
CA SER A 148 7.51 21.44 15.59
C SER A 148 8.33 21.92 14.40
N ALA A 149 9.66 21.82 14.50
CA ALA A 149 10.51 21.95 13.31
C ALA A 149 10.15 20.85 12.28
N PRO A 150 10.23 21.12 10.98
CA PRO A 150 10.68 22.38 10.36
C PRO A 150 9.58 23.45 10.23
N PHE A 151 8.33 23.15 10.58
CA PHE A 151 7.16 23.99 10.28
C PHE A 151 6.94 25.16 11.24
N ASN A 152 7.59 25.16 12.41
CA ASN A 152 7.56 26.27 13.36
C ASN A 152 8.15 27.60 12.86
N GLN A 153 8.73 27.62 11.65
CA GLN A 153 9.24 28.81 10.97
C GLN A 153 8.15 29.56 10.16
N PHE A 154 7.02 28.92 9.88
CA PHE A 154 5.91 29.54 9.17
C PHE A 154 5.07 30.44 10.11
N LYS A 155 4.30 31.38 9.54
CA LYS A 155 3.59 32.40 10.32
C LYS A 155 2.07 32.15 10.35
N PRO A 156 1.43 32.14 11.53
CA PRO A 156 -0.02 32.07 11.62
C PRO A 156 -0.70 33.39 11.17
N PRO A 157 -2.01 33.37 10.83
CA PRO A 157 -2.87 32.19 10.79
C PRO A 157 -2.46 31.21 9.68
N PHE A 158 -2.65 29.92 9.94
CA PHE A 158 -2.52 28.88 8.91
C PHE A 158 -3.89 28.59 8.34
N VAL A 159 -3.95 28.25 7.06
CA VAL A 159 -5.20 27.89 6.39
C VAL A 159 -5.06 26.50 5.82
N SER A 160 -5.83 25.55 6.35
CA SER A 160 -5.99 24.20 5.80
C SER A 160 -7.13 24.23 4.80
N THR A 161 -6.83 23.97 3.54
CA THR A 161 -7.81 23.91 2.45
C THR A 161 -7.90 22.48 1.96
N ALA A 162 -9.09 21.89 1.94
CA ALA A 162 -9.30 20.52 1.51
C ALA A 162 -10.48 20.43 0.53
N SER A 163 -10.34 19.61 -0.50
CA SER A 163 -11.41 19.34 -1.45
C SER A 163 -12.19 18.09 -1.06
N PHE A 164 -13.51 18.15 -1.16
CA PHE A 164 -14.43 17.07 -0.83
C PHE A 164 -15.33 16.72 -2.00
N LYS A 165 -15.70 15.45 -2.06
CA LYS A 165 -16.75 14.94 -2.94
C LYS A 165 -17.54 13.91 -2.15
N ALA A 166 -18.85 14.10 -2.06
CA ALA A 166 -19.74 13.19 -1.31
C ALA A 166 -19.28 12.92 0.14
N GLY A 167 -18.72 13.94 0.81
CA GLY A 167 -18.26 13.86 2.20
C GLY A 167 -16.85 13.29 2.40
N GLU A 168 -16.22 12.76 1.36
CA GLU A 168 -14.87 12.22 1.42
C GLU A 168 -13.83 13.18 0.84
N LEU A 169 -12.60 13.13 1.35
CA LEU A 169 -11.49 13.88 0.76
C LEU A 169 -11.28 13.43 -0.69
N HIS A 170 -11.37 14.37 -1.62
CA HIS A 170 -11.25 14.10 -3.05
C HIS A 170 -10.67 15.34 -3.74
N GLY A 171 -9.44 15.22 -4.22
CA GLY A 171 -8.63 16.35 -4.69
C GLY A 171 -7.49 16.67 -3.73
N VAL A 172 -7.11 17.95 -3.63
CA VAL A 172 -5.94 18.36 -2.84
C VAL A 172 -6.35 18.82 -1.44
N TRP A 173 -5.63 18.32 -0.44
CA TRP A 173 -5.54 18.91 0.88
C TRP A 173 -4.20 19.66 1.02
N GLY A 174 -4.28 20.99 1.10
CA GLY A 174 -3.12 21.86 1.24
C GLY A 174 -3.17 22.71 2.50
N ILE A 175 -2.00 23.08 3.02
CA ILE A 175 -1.91 24.05 4.13
C ILE A 175 -0.93 25.15 3.74
N HIS A 176 -1.33 26.41 3.94
CA HIS A 176 -0.47 27.58 3.76
C HIS A 176 -0.46 28.48 5.01
N ASP A 177 0.54 29.35 5.09
CA ASP A 177 0.70 30.31 6.17
C ASP A 177 0.17 31.70 5.82
N ALA A 178 0.23 32.66 6.74
CA ALA A 178 -0.31 34.02 6.54
C ALA A 178 0.29 34.77 5.34
N ASN A 179 1.48 34.37 4.87
CA ASN A 179 2.14 34.96 3.71
C ASN A 179 1.87 34.15 2.43
N GLN A 180 0.87 33.27 2.42
CA GLN A 180 0.53 32.39 1.31
C GLN A 180 1.65 31.41 0.94
N ARG A 181 2.54 31.10 1.89
CA ARG A 181 3.59 30.10 1.68
C ARG A 181 3.03 28.72 1.99
N ILE A 182 3.20 27.81 1.05
CA ILE A 182 2.72 26.43 1.16
C ILE A 182 3.59 25.68 2.15
N ILE A 183 2.96 24.94 3.05
CA ILE A 183 3.59 24.01 4.01
C ILE A 183 3.52 22.60 3.44
N MET A 184 2.36 22.22 2.89
CA MET A 184 2.12 20.91 2.32
C MET A 184 0.99 20.92 1.30
N GLU A 185 1.01 19.96 0.39
CA GLU A 185 -0.07 19.58 -0.53
C GLU A 185 -0.11 18.06 -0.62
N VAL A 186 -1.27 17.46 -0.36
CA VAL A 186 -1.47 16.00 -0.39
C VAL A 186 -2.72 15.70 -1.19
N SER A 187 -2.59 14.81 -2.18
CA SER A 187 -3.68 14.45 -3.09
C SER A 187 -4.47 13.25 -2.56
N PHE A 188 -5.79 13.27 -2.74
CA PHE A 188 -6.73 12.25 -2.29
C PHE A 188 -7.72 11.87 -3.39
N VAL A 189 -8.15 10.61 -3.36
CA VAL A 189 -9.28 10.09 -4.12
C VAL A 189 -10.09 9.20 -3.17
N GLU A 190 -11.36 9.53 -2.95
CA GLU A 190 -12.29 8.72 -2.12
C GLU A 190 -11.75 8.47 -0.70
N GLY A 191 -11.23 9.54 -0.08
CA GLY A 191 -10.69 9.50 1.29
C GLY A 191 -9.28 8.93 1.42
N ASP A 192 -8.77 8.21 0.43
CA ASP A 192 -7.43 7.63 0.43
C ASP A 192 -6.43 8.57 -0.27
N ARG A 193 -5.20 8.67 0.26
CA ARG A 193 -4.11 9.40 -0.43
C ARG A 193 -3.88 8.77 -1.81
N HIS A 194 -3.94 9.57 -2.86
CA HIS A 194 -3.77 9.11 -4.23
C HIS A 194 -3.18 10.24 -5.08
N GLY A 195 -2.01 10.00 -5.65
CA GLY A 195 -1.21 11.01 -6.35
C GLY A 195 -0.15 11.67 -5.46
N PRO A 196 0.33 12.86 -5.85
CA PRO A 196 1.49 13.47 -5.22
C PRO A 196 1.19 13.99 -3.80
N ALA A 197 2.20 13.89 -2.95
CA ALA A 197 2.28 14.54 -1.65
C ALA A 197 3.62 15.29 -1.52
N ASN A 198 3.55 16.61 -1.36
CA ASN A 198 4.70 17.48 -1.28
C ASN A 198 4.69 18.27 0.02
N PHE A 199 5.87 18.46 0.59
CA PHE A 199 6.08 19.26 1.79
C PHE A 199 7.16 20.29 1.52
N TYR A 200 7.00 21.48 2.09
CA TYR A 200 7.83 22.63 1.76
C TYR A 200 8.38 23.30 3.02
N ASN A 201 9.54 23.91 2.87
CA ASN A 201 10.12 24.75 3.89
C ASN A 201 9.62 26.20 3.77
N VAL A 202 10.00 27.03 4.74
CA VAL A 202 9.62 28.43 4.84
C VAL A 202 10.06 29.31 3.65
N ASP A 203 11.04 28.84 2.88
CA ASP A 203 11.59 29.50 1.68
C ASP A 203 10.90 29.01 0.40
N GLY A 204 9.98 28.05 0.49
CA GLY A 204 9.27 27.45 -0.65
C GLY A 204 10.00 26.30 -1.33
N ALA A 205 11.16 25.86 -0.82
CA ALA A 205 11.84 24.68 -1.34
C ALA A 205 11.20 23.40 -0.79
N LYS A 206 11.13 22.35 -1.62
CA LYS A 206 10.64 21.03 -1.20
C LYS A 206 11.51 20.48 -0.07
N LEU A 207 10.87 19.97 0.96
CA LEU A 207 11.43 19.14 2.03
C LEU A 207 11.26 17.66 1.71
N GLN A 208 10.15 17.31 1.07
CA GLN A 208 9.82 15.94 0.70
C GLN A 208 8.89 15.93 -0.50
N GLU A 209 9.05 14.92 -1.34
CA GLU A 209 8.18 14.58 -2.46
C GLU A 209 7.94 13.07 -2.46
N ALA A 210 6.66 12.69 -2.55
CA ALA A 210 6.22 11.31 -2.56
C ALA A 210 4.99 11.16 -3.46
N ASN A 211 4.72 9.93 -3.88
CA ASN A 211 3.51 9.58 -4.60
C ASN A 211 2.78 8.43 -3.90
N TYR A 212 1.44 8.47 -3.96
CA TYR A 212 0.57 7.47 -3.37
C TYR A 212 -0.32 6.83 -4.42
N VAL A 213 -0.60 5.54 -4.22
CA VAL A 213 -1.61 4.80 -4.95
C VAL A 213 -2.48 4.08 -3.91
N ASN A 214 -3.75 4.47 -3.83
CA ASN A 214 -4.75 3.87 -2.94
C ASN A 214 -4.30 3.83 -1.46
N GLY A 215 -3.82 4.97 -0.96
CA GLY A 215 -3.36 5.15 0.41
C GLY A 215 -1.95 4.64 0.70
N LEU A 216 -1.30 3.96 -0.26
CA LEU A 216 0.03 3.37 -0.09
C LEU A 216 1.08 4.19 -0.84
N LEU A 217 2.23 4.44 -0.20
CA LEU A 217 3.40 4.99 -0.89
C LEU A 217 3.81 4.06 -2.03
N ASP A 218 3.96 4.61 -3.23
CA ASP A 218 4.35 3.82 -4.39
C ASP A 218 5.27 4.62 -5.31
N GLY A 219 6.42 4.02 -5.62
CA GLY A 219 7.50 4.64 -6.36
C GLY A 219 8.49 5.37 -5.46
N GLU A 220 9.05 6.45 -5.98
CA GLU A 220 10.16 7.15 -5.38
C GLU A 220 9.70 8.15 -4.30
N VAL A 221 10.40 8.14 -3.16
CA VAL A 221 10.32 9.19 -2.14
C VAL A 221 11.65 9.94 -2.10
N LEU A 222 11.57 11.25 -2.30
CA LEU A 222 12.68 12.18 -2.22
C LEU A 222 12.56 12.99 -0.94
N GLU A 223 13.62 13.04 -0.15
CA GLU A 223 13.75 13.95 0.98
C GLU A 223 14.90 14.91 0.74
N TYR A 224 14.72 16.17 1.12
CA TYR A 224 15.68 17.25 0.89
C TYR A 224 16.19 17.77 2.24
N PRO A 225 17.13 17.06 2.90
CA PRO A 225 17.72 17.51 4.15
C PRO A 225 18.36 18.89 4.00
N ARG A 226 18.30 19.69 5.07
CA ARG A 226 18.82 21.05 5.05
C ARG A 226 20.35 21.02 4.88
N GLY A 227 20.83 21.66 3.81
CA GLY A 227 22.26 21.75 3.51
C GLY A 227 22.83 20.55 2.73
N ALA A 228 21.99 19.55 2.41
CA ALA A 228 22.39 18.47 1.51
C ALA A 228 22.54 18.98 0.07
N LYS A 229 23.56 18.48 -0.64
CA LYS A 229 23.76 18.80 -2.07
C LYS A 229 22.77 18.08 -2.99
N GLN A 230 22.26 16.94 -2.55
CA GLN A 230 21.32 16.09 -3.29
C GLN A 230 20.29 15.53 -2.30
N PRO A 231 19.05 15.26 -2.74
CA PRO A 231 18.06 14.61 -1.90
C PRO A 231 18.44 13.17 -1.59
N SER A 232 18.04 12.67 -0.43
CA SER A 232 18.00 11.23 -0.18
C SER A 232 16.82 10.62 -0.92
N ARG A 233 17.04 9.40 -1.45
CA ARG A 233 16.09 8.67 -2.28
C ARG A 233 15.79 7.33 -1.62
N SER A 234 14.51 7.07 -1.37
CA SER A 234 13.99 5.75 -0.99
C SER A 234 12.99 5.27 -2.04
N MET A 235 12.92 3.96 -2.27
CA MET A 235 11.98 3.37 -3.22
C MET A 235 10.92 2.58 -2.45
N PHE A 236 9.65 2.74 -2.82
CA PHE A 236 8.53 2.05 -2.20
C PHE A 236 7.76 1.25 -3.25
N ILE A 237 7.33 0.05 -2.88
CA ILE A 237 6.38 -0.77 -3.66
C ILE A 237 5.22 -1.12 -2.75
N LYS A 238 4.00 -0.73 -3.12
CA LYS A 238 2.78 -1.04 -2.36
C LYS A 238 2.90 -0.71 -0.86
N GLY A 239 3.45 0.47 -0.55
CA GLY A 239 3.59 0.99 0.81
C GLY A 239 4.78 0.43 1.58
N ARG A 240 5.66 -0.34 0.94
CA ARG A 240 6.81 -1.00 1.58
C ARG A 240 8.12 -0.48 1.01
N GLU A 241 9.00 -0.03 1.89
CA GLU A 241 10.32 0.48 1.51
C GLU A 241 11.22 -0.67 1.04
N LEU A 242 11.83 -0.50 -0.12
CA LEU A 242 12.90 -1.34 -0.65
C LEU A 242 14.24 -0.91 -0.06
N ALA A 243 14.96 -1.84 0.57
CA ALA A 243 16.27 -1.57 1.15
C ALA A 243 17.27 -2.70 0.86
N PRO A 244 18.47 -2.38 0.35
CA PRO A 244 19.54 -3.35 0.24
C PRO A 244 20.01 -3.77 1.64
N LYS A 245 20.23 -5.07 1.85
CA LYS A 245 20.68 -5.62 3.13
C LYS A 245 21.76 -6.67 2.90
N VAL A 246 22.75 -6.64 3.79
CA VAL A 246 23.82 -7.64 3.86
C VAL A 246 23.76 -8.26 5.24
N ASP A 247 23.39 -9.54 5.31
CA ASP A 247 23.45 -10.30 6.55
C ASP A 247 24.86 -10.83 6.74
N GLN A 248 25.38 -10.70 7.95
CA GLN A 248 26.70 -11.16 8.33
C GLN A 248 26.64 -12.25 9.41
N GLU A 249 27.60 -13.16 9.37
CA GLU A 249 27.87 -14.08 10.47
C GLU A 249 28.45 -13.33 11.68
N LYS A 250 28.51 -13.98 12.85
CA LYS A 250 29.10 -13.40 14.08
C LYS A 250 30.57 -12.95 13.93
N ASN A 251 31.28 -13.51 12.95
CA ASN A 251 32.67 -13.20 12.64
C ASN A 251 32.83 -12.06 11.60
N GLY A 252 31.73 -11.44 11.14
CA GLY A 252 31.72 -10.38 10.14
C GLY A 252 31.73 -10.85 8.68
N ARG A 253 31.75 -12.16 8.41
CA ARG A 253 31.67 -12.68 7.03
C ARG A 253 30.27 -12.49 6.45
N LYS A 254 30.17 -12.15 5.17
CA LYS A 254 28.90 -12.11 4.45
C LYS A 254 28.25 -13.49 4.47
N LYS A 255 27.00 -13.55 4.92
CA LYS A 255 26.14 -14.73 4.88
C LYS A 255 25.19 -14.65 3.70
N SER A 256 24.60 -13.48 3.50
CA SER A 256 23.70 -13.18 2.39
C SER A 256 23.69 -11.70 2.05
N GLU A 257 23.33 -11.38 0.81
CA GLU A 257 23.03 -10.02 0.38
C GLU A 257 21.88 -10.01 -0.63
N GLY A 258 21.10 -8.94 -0.63
CA GLY A 258 20.01 -8.72 -1.56
C GLY A 258 19.15 -7.53 -1.16
N VAL A 259 17.95 -7.43 -1.72
CA VAL A 259 17.00 -6.36 -1.39
C VAL A 259 15.85 -6.93 -0.57
N TYR A 260 15.46 -6.22 0.49
CA TYR A 260 14.25 -6.49 1.24
C TYR A 260 13.20 -5.46 0.93
N LEU A 261 11.95 -5.90 0.95
CA LEU A 261 10.81 -5.06 1.26
C LEU A 261 10.59 -5.09 2.77
N TYR A 262 10.77 -3.96 3.43
CA TYR A 262 10.48 -3.84 4.85
C TYR A 262 9.00 -4.18 5.15
N ALA A 263 8.75 -4.52 6.41
CA ALA A 263 7.42 -4.84 6.90
C ALA A 263 6.36 -3.82 6.43
N PRO A 264 5.16 -4.28 6.01
CA PRO A 264 4.05 -3.41 5.63
C PRO A 264 3.78 -2.31 6.66
N LEU A 265 3.64 -1.07 6.18
CA LEU A 265 3.22 0.05 7.01
C LEU A 265 1.69 0.10 7.10
N VAL A 266 1.17 0.03 8.32
CA VAL A 266 -0.28 0.09 8.58
C VAL A 266 -0.62 1.39 9.29
N ALA A 267 -1.61 2.11 8.75
CA ALA A 267 -2.13 3.33 9.34
C ALA A 267 -2.69 3.05 10.75
N LYS A 268 -2.21 3.82 11.73
CA LYS A 268 -2.70 3.84 13.12
C LYS A 268 -3.74 4.93 13.34
N THR A 269 -3.63 6.00 12.58
CA THR A 269 -4.59 7.11 12.57
C THR A 269 -4.91 7.50 11.13
N ARG A 270 -6.00 8.23 10.94
CA ARG A 270 -6.34 8.85 9.66
C ARG A 270 -5.79 10.26 9.58
N ASP A 271 -5.67 10.75 8.36
CA ASP A 271 -5.49 12.17 8.09
C ASP A 271 -6.70 12.95 8.64
N SER A 272 -6.42 14.03 9.37
CA SER A 272 -7.42 14.99 9.80
C SER A 272 -7.06 16.35 9.22
N TRP A 273 -7.74 16.69 8.13
CA TRP A 273 -7.67 18.02 7.53
C TRP A 273 -8.17 19.12 8.49
N TRP A 274 -9.12 18.74 9.36
CA TRP A 274 -9.73 19.60 10.37
C TRP A 274 -8.81 19.84 11.56
N ASP A 275 -7.91 18.92 11.91
CA ASP A 275 -6.97 19.13 13.03
C ASP A 275 -5.54 19.44 12.56
N ALA A 276 -5.34 19.53 11.24
CA ALA A 276 -4.03 19.59 10.62
C ALA A 276 -3.10 18.48 11.15
N LYS A 277 -3.62 17.24 11.16
CA LYS A 277 -2.92 16.06 11.64
C LYS A 277 -2.77 15.06 10.50
N LEU A 278 -1.54 14.65 10.22
CA LEU A 278 -1.26 13.60 9.25
C LEU A 278 -1.50 12.21 9.87
N ALA A 279 -1.87 11.25 9.02
CA ALA A 279 -1.94 9.84 9.36
C ALA A 279 -0.58 9.33 9.87
N GLU A 280 -0.62 8.59 10.97
CA GLU A 280 0.54 7.92 11.56
C GLU A 280 0.56 6.47 11.09
N TYR A 281 1.75 5.96 10.75
CA TYR A 281 1.94 4.59 10.30
C TYR A 281 2.88 3.84 11.24
N ALA A 282 2.69 2.54 11.35
CA ALA A 282 3.63 1.66 12.04
C ALA A 282 3.84 0.37 11.26
N PRO A 283 5.03 -0.24 11.33
CA PRO A 283 5.29 -1.53 10.69
C PRO A 283 4.44 -2.61 11.34
N GLN A 284 3.95 -3.53 10.52
CA GLN A 284 3.26 -4.73 10.98
C GLN A 284 3.61 -5.90 10.07
N GLY A 285 4.18 -6.95 10.68
CA GLY A 285 4.66 -8.13 9.97
C GLY A 285 6.17 -8.18 9.91
N GLU A 286 6.69 -8.95 8.95
CA GLU A 286 8.12 -9.21 8.77
C GLU A 286 8.61 -8.58 7.48
N ASP A 287 9.94 -8.43 7.39
CA ASP A 287 10.61 -8.05 6.15
C ASP A 287 10.61 -9.25 5.19
N GLU A 288 10.42 -9.00 3.89
CA GLU A 288 10.44 -10.06 2.88
C GLU A 288 11.50 -9.78 1.82
N ARG A 289 12.10 -10.83 1.26
CA ARG A 289 13.07 -10.70 0.17
C ARG A 289 12.37 -10.27 -1.12
N HIS A 290 13.02 -9.39 -1.87
CA HIS A 290 12.53 -8.92 -3.16
C HIS A 290 13.71 -8.66 -4.12
N GLY A 291 13.56 -9.01 -5.38
CA GLY A 291 14.64 -8.93 -6.38
C GLY A 291 15.78 -9.92 -6.12
N LYS A 292 16.97 -9.56 -6.60
CA LYS A 292 18.16 -10.42 -6.58
C LYS A 292 18.64 -10.71 -5.16
N TRP A 293 18.99 -11.96 -4.93
CA TRP A 293 19.44 -12.48 -3.64
C TRP A 293 20.60 -13.46 -3.81
N ILE A 294 21.64 -13.28 -2.99
CA ILE A 294 22.85 -14.11 -2.99
C ILE A 294 23.11 -14.62 -1.57
N THR A 295 23.47 -15.89 -1.44
CA THR A 295 24.01 -16.45 -0.19
C THR A 295 25.43 -16.96 -0.42
N TYR A 296 26.22 -16.99 0.65
CA TYR A 296 27.63 -17.37 0.60
C TYR A 296 27.93 -18.55 1.51
N TYR A 297 28.90 -19.36 1.09
CA TYR A 297 29.56 -20.32 1.95
C TYR A 297 30.52 -19.62 2.93
N PRO A 298 30.90 -20.28 4.05
CA PRO A 298 31.88 -19.74 4.99
C PRO A 298 33.25 -19.43 4.39
N ASN A 299 33.58 -20.01 3.22
CA ASN A 299 34.81 -19.74 2.46
C ASN A 299 34.70 -18.50 1.53
N GLY A 300 33.55 -17.81 1.53
CA GLY A 300 33.28 -16.63 0.72
C GLY A 300 32.81 -16.89 -0.71
N GLN A 301 32.74 -18.16 -1.14
CA GLN A 301 32.18 -18.49 -2.45
C GLN A 301 30.65 -18.41 -2.43
N ILE A 302 30.06 -18.06 -3.58
CA ILE A 302 28.60 -18.05 -3.73
C ILE A 302 28.08 -19.47 -3.50
N GLN A 303 27.03 -19.56 -2.69
CA GLN A 303 26.30 -20.79 -2.44
C GLN A 303 25.03 -20.85 -3.27
N VAL A 304 24.25 -19.77 -3.26
CA VAL A 304 22.99 -19.64 -4.00
C VAL A 304 22.87 -18.23 -4.58
N GLU A 305 22.34 -18.13 -5.78
CA GLU A 305 21.93 -16.89 -6.43
C GLU A 305 20.56 -17.12 -7.05
N GLY A 306 19.64 -16.19 -6.84
CA GLY A 306 18.33 -16.21 -7.46
C GLY A 306 17.56 -14.93 -7.20
N GLU A 307 16.28 -14.92 -7.54
CA GLU A 307 15.40 -13.77 -7.36
C GLU A 307 14.19 -14.14 -6.52
N TYR A 308 13.71 -13.19 -5.73
CA TYR A 308 12.51 -13.34 -4.92
C TYR A 308 11.51 -12.23 -5.25
N GLU A 309 10.24 -12.54 -5.14
CA GLU A 309 9.15 -11.58 -5.18
C GLU A 309 8.28 -11.81 -3.94
N PHE A 310 8.36 -10.92 -2.96
CA PHE A 310 7.63 -11.06 -1.68
C PHE A 310 7.93 -12.40 -1.00
N ASP A 311 9.22 -12.70 -0.82
CA ASP A 311 9.75 -13.98 -0.30
C ASP A 311 9.45 -15.25 -1.14
N VAL A 312 8.72 -15.12 -2.24
CA VAL A 312 8.45 -16.23 -3.17
C VAL A 312 9.58 -16.31 -4.19
N PRO A 313 10.24 -17.48 -4.39
CA PRO A 313 11.30 -17.59 -5.37
C PRO A 313 10.72 -17.49 -6.79
N VAL A 314 11.37 -16.68 -7.62
CA VAL A 314 10.99 -16.42 -9.02
C VAL A 314 12.23 -16.40 -9.91
N GLY A 315 12.04 -16.67 -11.20
CA GLY A 315 13.11 -16.60 -12.16
C GLY A 315 14.15 -17.71 -11.97
N LYS A 316 15.39 -17.44 -12.37
CA LYS A 316 16.46 -18.46 -12.42
C LYS A 316 17.19 -18.53 -11.08
N PHE A 317 17.36 -19.75 -10.57
CA PHE A 317 18.22 -20.04 -9.43
C PHE A 317 19.41 -20.88 -9.84
N ILE A 318 20.54 -20.59 -9.23
CA ILE A 318 21.79 -21.34 -9.37
C ILE A 318 22.32 -21.63 -7.97
N TRP A 319 22.76 -22.86 -7.77
CA TRP A 319 23.46 -23.30 -6.58
C TRP A 319 24.83 -23.78 -6.99
N TRP A 320 25.82 -23.52 -6.14
CA TRP A 320 27.19 -23.98 -6.31
C TRP A 320 27.59 -24.87 -5.15
N TYR A 321 28.58 -25.72 -5.39
CA TYR A 321 29.33 -26.40 -4.34
C TYR A 321 30.34 -25.43 -3.71
N SER A 322 30.84 -25.78 -2.53
CA SER A 322 31.88 -25.01 -1.83
C SER A 322 33.24 -25.01 -2.54
N ASN A 323 33.38 -25.72 -3.67
CA ASN A 323 34.54 -25.67 -4.55
C ASN A 323 34.35 -24.71 -5.74
N GLY A 324 33.19 -24.05 -5.84
CA GLY A 324 32.84 -23.08 -6.87
C GLY A 324 32.26 -23.68 -8.15
N GLN A 325 32.12 -25.01 -8.23
CA GLN A 325 31.45 -25.66 -9.36
C GLN A 325 29.94 -25.60 -9.18
N LYS A 326 29.18 -25.50 -10.28
CA LYS A 326 27.72 -25.55 -10.20
C LYS A 326 27.27 -26.87 -9.59
N ALA A 327 26.28 -26.80 -8.71
CA ALA A 327 25.62 -27.94 -8.11
C ALA A 327 24.25 -28.14 -8.73
N ILE A 328 23.46 -27.06 -8.84
CA ILE A 328 22.07 -27.09 -9.30
C ILE A 328 21.78 -25.82 -10.09
N GLN A 329 20.90 -25.91 -11.09
CA GLN A 329 20.35 -24.77 -11.80
C GLN A 329 18.93 -25.09 -12.22
N GLY A 330 18.02 -24.16 -11.99
CA GLY A 330 16.61 -24.29 -12.33
C GLY A 330 15.93 -22.94 -12.37
N SER A 331 14.62 -22.95 -12.60
CA SER A 331 13.80 -21.75 -12.53
C SER A 331 12.53 -22.00 -11.71
N TYR A 332 12.01 -20.92 -11.14
CA TYR A 332 10.76 -20.88 -10.42
C TYR A 332 9.78 -19.91 -11.06
N VAL A 333 8.50 -20.27 -11.03
CA VAL A 333 7.37 -19.38 -11.35
C VAL A 333 6.40 -19.47 -10.17
N ALA A 334 6.12 -18.32 -9.54
CA ALA A 334 5.26 -18.23 -8.35
C ALA A 334 5.61 -19.26 -7.27
N GLY A 335 6.91 -19.46 -7.02
CA GLY A 335 7.41 -20.35 -5.97
C GLY A 335 7.48 -21.83 -6.33
N LYS A 336 7.04 -22.23 -7.54
CA LYS A 336 7.06 -23.62 -8.00
C LYS A 336 8.11 -23.82 -9.07
N GLU A 337 8.77 -24.98 -9.06
CA GLU A 337 9.76 -25.34 -10.07
C GLU A 337 9.13 -25.33 -11.47
N ASP A 338 9.75 -24.63 -12.40
CA ASP A 338 9.28 -24.52 -13.77
C ASP A 338 10.45 -24.53 -14.76
N GLY A 339 10.26 -25.19 -15.91
CA GLY A 339 11.24 -25.29 -16.96
C GLY A 339 12.31 -26.36 -16.70
N ARG A 340 13.50 -26.17 -17.27
CA ARG A 340 14.59 -27.16 -17.24
C ARG A 340 15.41 -27.06 -15.96
N TRP A 341 15.65 -28.19 -15.34
CA TRP A 341 16.47 -28.34 -14.15
C TRP A 341 17.68 -29.21 -14.41
N LEU A 342 18.83 -28.75 -13.91
CA LEU A 342 20.13 -29.36 -14.11
C LEU A 342 20.82 -29.53 -12.77
N TRP A 343 21.40 -30.70 -12.55
CA TRP A 343 22.27 -31.00 -11.42
C TRP A 343 23.61 -31.46 -11.94
N TRP A 344 24.66 -31.17 -11.19
CA TRP A 344 26.02 -31.61 -11.46
C TRP A 344 26.58 -32.32 -10.23
N HIS A 345 27.60 -33.14 -10.44
CA HIS A 345 28.45 -33.68 -9.38
C HIS A 345 29.52 -32.66 -9.00
N GLU A 346 30.18 -32.85 -7.85
CA GLU A 346 31.27 -31.96 -7.39
C GLU A 346 32.48 -31.91 -8.35
N ASN A 347 32.58 -32.87 -9.28
CA ASN A 347 33.59 -32.90 -10.34
C ASN A 347 33.16 -32.16 -11.62
N GLY A 348 31.96 -31.58 -11.63
CA GLY A 348 31.46 -30.73 -12.70
C GLY A 348 30.76 -31.51 -13.82
N LEU A 349 30.76 -32.84 -13.75
CA LEU A 349 30.00 -33.67 -14.68
C LEU A 349 28.51 -33.61 -14.34
N LYS A 350 27.67 -33.66 -15.37
CA LYS A 350 26.21 -33.65 -15.22
C LYS A 350 25.78 -34.84 -14.35
N LYS A 351 24.92 -34.57 -13.38
CA LYS A 351 24.33 -35.55 -12.46
C LYS A 351 22.90 -35.88 -12.84
N THR A 352 22.08 -34.87 -13.11
CA THR A 352 20.68 -35.03 -13.49
C THR A 352 20.26 -33.92 -14.44
N ASP A 353 19.32 -34.22 -15.34
CA ASP A 353 18.69 -33.29 -16.27
C ASP A 353 17.23 -33.67 -16.41
N GLY A 354 16.35 -32.69 -16.27
CA GLY A 354 14.91 -32.92 -16.29
C GLY A 354 14.15 -31.62 -16.47
N ARG A 355 12.83 -31.73 -16.52
CA ARG A 355 11.94 -30.57 -16.58
C ARG A 355 10.87 -30.66 -15.52
N TYR A 356 10.50 -29.51 -15.00
CA TYR A 356 9.34 -29.32 -14.15
C TYR A 356 8.32 -28.43 -14.85
N LYS A 357 7.05 -28.64 -14.50
CA LYS A 357 5.94 -27.74 -14.79
C LYS A 357 5.12 -27.62 -13.51
N ASN A 358 5.01 -26.40 -12.97
CA ASN A 358 4.26 -26.14 -11.73
C ASN A 358 4.65 -27.06 -10.56
N GLY A 359 5.94 -27.38 -10.40
CA GLY A 359 6.46 -28.25 -9.34
C GLY A 359 6.34 -29.76 -9.63
N VAL A 360 5.79 -30.17 -10.77
CA VAL A 360 5.66 -31.58 -11.17
C VAL A 360 6.69 -31.95 -12.23
N GLN A 361 7.34 -33.11 -12.10
CA GLN A 361 8.28 -33.63 -13.08
C GLN A 361 7.57 -33.98 -14.39
N VAL A 362 8.07 -33.47 -15.51
CA VAL A 362 7.52 -33.70 -16.84
C VAL A 362 8.60 -34.05 -17.85
N GLY A 363 8.22 -34.81 -18.89
CA GLY A 363 9.10 -35.13 -20.01
C GLY A 363 10.23 -36.08 -19.63
N HIS A 364 11.31 -36.03 -20.41
CA HIS A 364 12.43 -36.95 -20.28
C HIS A 364 13.40 -36.53 -19.17
N TRP A 365 13.62 -37.43 -18.23
CA TRP A 365 14.57 -37.30 -17.13
C TRP A 365 15.73 -38.26 -17.29
N MET A 366 16.94 -37.75 -17.09
CA MET A 366 18.16 -38.53 -17.15
C MET A 366 19.02 -38.27 -15.93
N SER A 367 19.65 -39.32 -15.42
CA SER A 367 20.67 -39.22 -14.37
C SER A 367 21.94 -39.97 -14.74
N TRP A 368 23.08 -39.50 -14.25
CA TRP A 368 24.40 -40.04 -14.52
C TRP A 368 25.19 -40.23 -13.21
N MET A 369 26.03 -41.25 -13.18
CA MET A 369 26.99 -41.49 -12.12
C MET A 369 28.14 -40.45 -12.17
N PRO A 370 28.94 -40.30 -11.08
CA PRO A 370 30.07 -39.38 -11.07
C PRO A 370 31.12 -39.62 -12.17
N ASN A 371 31.15 -40.81 -12.77
CA ASN A 371 32.03 -41.15 -13.90
C ASN A 371 31.40 -40.84 -15.28
N GLY A 372 30.23 -40.19 -15.32
CA GLY A 372 29.54 -39.80 -16.55
C GLY A 372 28.73 -40.91 -17.23
N ARG A 373 28.71 -42.14 -16.69
CA ARG A 373 27.86 -43.21 -17.22
C ARG A 373 26.41 -43.00 -16.80
N VAL A 374 25.46 -43.28 -17.69
CA VAL A 374 24.02 -43.20 -17.41
C VAL A 374 23.69 -44.12 -16.23
N ALA A 375 23.02 -43.54 -15.23
CA ALA A 375 22.51 -44.25 -14.06
C ALA A 375 21.03 -44.61 -14.24
N SER A 376 20.22 -43.67 -14.74
CA SER A 376 18.80 -43.90 -15.05
C SER A 376 18.30 -42.97 -16.15
N SER A 377 17.20 -43.40 -16.78
CA SER A 377 16.44 -42.62 -17.75
C SER A 377 14.96 -42.97 -17.55
N GLN A 378 14.11 -41.94 -17.46
CA GLN A 378 12.68 -42.10 -17.17
C GLN A 378 11.89 -41.00 -17.87
N ASP A 379 10.73 -41.37 -18.43
CA ASP A 379 9.79 -40.42 -19.02
C ASP A 379 8.62 -40.18 -18.06
N TYR A 380 8.28 -38.92 -17.87
CA TYR A 380 7.12 -38.48 -17.11
C TYR A 380 6.06 -37.91 -18.04
N PRO A 381 4.77 -38.14 -17.76
CA PRO A 381 3.69 -37.60 -18.59
C PRO A 381 3.81 -36.08 -18.67
N ALA A 382 3.49 -35.53 -19.84
CA ALA A 382 3.28 -34.10 -19.95
C ALA A 382 2.06 -33.72 -19.09
N VAL A 383 2.14 -32.57 -18.41
CA VAL A 383 0.95 -31.97 -17.82
C VAL A 383 0.04 -31.56 -18.97
N VAL A 384 -1.08 -32.25 -19.13
CA VAL A 384 -2.19 -31.78 -19.95
C VAL A 384 -2.89 -30.74 -19.07
N GLU A 385 -2.82 -29.46 -19.45
CA GLU A 385 -3.69 -28.45 -18.85
C GLU A 385 -5.11 -28.73 -19.34
N GLU A 386 -5.79 -29.71 -18.75
CA GLU A 386 -7.24 -29.85 -18.92
C GLU A 386 -7.91 -28.69 -18.15
N GLY A 387 -8.48 -27.75 -18.89
CA GLY A 387 -9.61 -26.92 -18.46
C GLY A 387 -9.34 -25.88 -17.37
N LEU A 388 -8.80 -24.72 -17.78
CA LEU A 388 -9.21 -23.42 -17.24
C LEU A 388 -10.02 -22.69 -18.32
N SER A 389 -11.13 -23.30 -18.73
CA SER A 389 -12.20 -22.66 -19.49
C SER A 389 -13.51 -23.04 -18.82
N ASP A 390 -13.80 -22.41 -17.69
CA ASP A 390 -15.14 -22.32 -17.07
C ASP A 390 -15.04 -21.40 -15.84
N ILE A 391 -14.76 -20.13 -16.09
CA ILE A 391 -15.22 -19.05 -15.22
C ILE A 391 -15.91 -18.07 -16.18
N ASP A 392 -17.22 -17.92 -16.02
CA ASP A 392 -18.12 -17.05 -16.80
C ASP A 392 -17.45 -15.71 -17.15
N GLU A 393 -16.97 -15.57 -18.39
CA GLU A 393 -16.95 -14.27 -19.04
C GLU A 393 -18.40 -13.94 -19.41
N PRO A 394 -18.97 -12.79 -18.98
CA PRO A 394 -20.33 -12.43 -19.35
C PRO A 394 -20.42 -12.34 -20.88
N PRO A 395 -21.53 -12.76 -21.50
CA PRO A 395 -21.63 -12.83 -22.93
C PRO A 395 -21.42 -11.44 -23.54
N MET A 396 -20.42 -11.32 -24.42
CA MET A 396 -20.33 -10.19 -25.32
C MET A 396 -21.64 -10.13 -26.12
N ILE A 397 -22.34 -9.00 -26.01
CA ILE A 397 -23.48 -8.68 -26.86
C ILE A 397 -22.93 -8.51 -28.27
N VAL A 398 -23.12 -9.53 -29.12
CA VAL A 398 -22.87 -9.40 -30.56
C VAL A 398 -24.09 -8.71 -31.15
N ILE A 399 -23.92 -7.46 -31.58
CA ILE A 399 -24.95 -6.76 -32.36
C ILE A 399 -24.92 -7.40 -33.76
N THR A 400 -26.01 -8.10 -34.08
CA THR A 400 -26.27 -8.69 -35.40
C THR A 400 -27.33 -7.86 -36.10
N ASP A 401 -27.35 -7.87 -37.43
CA ASP A 401 -28.46 -7.32 -38.21
C ASP A 401 -29.70 -8.26 -38.20
N GLU A 402 -30.81 -7.86 -38.82
CA GLU A 402 -32.08 -8.64 -38.80
C GLU A 402 -31.96 -10.03 -39.47
N GLU A 403 -30.87 -10.30 -40.20
CA GLU A 403 -30.56 -11.59 -40.79
C GLU A 403 -29.58 -12.45 -39.96
N GLY A 404 -29.03 -11.92 -38.86
CA GLY A 404 -28.24 -12.68 -37.89
C GLY A 404 -26.75 -12.79 -38.20
N GLU A 405 -26.19 -11.92 -39.05
CA GLU A 405 -24.76 -11.91 -39.37
C GLU A 405 -24.00 -10.86 -38.53
N PRO A 406 -22.74 -11.13 -38.12
CA PRO A 406 -21.94 -10.18 -37.34
C PRO A 406 -21.43 -9.02 -38.20
N ILE A 407 -21.59 -7.79 -37.70
CA ILE A 407 -21.15 -6.57 -38.38
C ILE A 407 -19.63 -6.42 -38.24
N GLU A 408 -18.86 -6.61 -39.32
CA GLU A 408 -17.40 -6.35 -39.32
C GLU A 408 -17.10 -4.84 -39.46
N GLU A 409 -16.42 -4.25 -38.49
CA GLU A 409 -15.83 -2.90 -38.63
C GLU A 409 -14.52 -2.96 -39.43
N GLU A 410 -14.45 -2.17 -40.51
CA GLU A 410 -13.27 -2.04 -41.37
C GLU A 410 -12.04 -1.49 -40.62
N LYS A 411 -10.91 -2.19 -40.73
CA LYS A 411 -9.59 -1.73 -40.25
C LYS A 411 -9.09 -0.56 -41.12
N SER A 412 -8.94 0.61 -40.52
CA SER A 412 -8.19 1.73 -41.11
C SER A 412 -6.68 1.56 -40.91
N ASP A 413 -5.92 1.58 -42.01
CA ASP A 413 -4.46 1.54 -42.04
C ASP A 413 -3.82 2.77 -41.37
N VAL A 414 -3.07 2.54 -40.29
CA VAL A 414 -2.15 3.55 -39.71
C VAL A 414 -0.71 3.07 -39.90
N VAL A 415 -0.02 3.77 -40.80
CA VAL A 415 1.42 3.66 -41.07
C VAL A 415 2.21 4.03 -39.82
N THR A 416 2.94 3.07 -39.24
CA THR A 416 3.96 3.33 -38.22
C THR A 416 5.37 3.21 -38.83
N LYS A 417 6.10 4.32 -38.83
CA LYS A 417 7.54 4.36 -39.11
C LYS A 417 8.30 3.83 -37.89
N GLU A 418 9.26 2.93 -38.13
CA GLU A 418 10.22 2.43 -37.15
C GLU A 418 11.07 3.56 -36.52
N PRO A 419 11.31 3.57 -35.20
CA PRO A 419 12.38 4.37 -34.61
C PRO A 419 13.70 3.57 -34.55
N LYS A 420 14.75 4.24 -35.01
CA LYS A 420 16.16 3.81 -34.95
C LYS A 420 16.59 3.44 -33.53
N GLN A 421 17.33 2.34 -33.42
CA GLN A 421 18.10 1.96 -32.25
C GLN A 421 19.14 3.04 -31.92
N VAL A 422 19.10 3.54 -30.68
CA VAL A 422 20.18 4.31 -30.07
C VAL A 422 20.85 3.41 -29.05
N GLU A 423 22.12 3.11 -29.30
CA GLU A 423 23.03 2.35 -28.46
C GLU A 423 23.41 3.23 -27.25
N LEU A 424 23.01 2.83 -26.05
CA LEU A 424 23.38 3.49 -24.80
C LEU A 424 24.51 2.69 -24.15
N GLU A 425 25.72 3.22 -24.21
CA GLU A 425 26.88 2.77 -23.45
C GLU A 425 26.56 2.80 -21.94
N ALA A 426 26.71 1.65 -21.28
CA ALA A 426 26.66 1.54 -19.84
C ALA A 426 27.85 2.27 -19.22
N LYS A 427 27.60 3.46 -18.64
CA LYS A 427 28.54 4.07 -17.69
C LYS A 427 28.35 3.43 -16.32
N GLU A 428 29.46 2.95 -15.77
CA GLU A 428 29.61 2.47 -14.40
C GLU A 428 28.96 3.45 -13.41
N LEU A 429 27.99 2.94 -12.65
CA LEU A 429 27.45 3.60 -11.47
C LEU A 429 28.42 3.36 -10.32
N ASP A 430 29.18 4.39 -9.96
CA ASP A 430 29.93 4.41 -8.70
C ASP A 430 28.94 4.19 -7.53
N GLU A 431 29.29 3.23 -6.66
CA GLU A 431 28.54 2.92 -5.44
C GLU A 431 28.33 4.19 -4.60
N PRO A 432 27.09 4.51 -4.18
CA PRO A 432 26.92 5.60 -3.22
C PRO A 432 27.51 5.15 -1.88
N LEU A 433 28.58 5.85 -1.47
CA LEU A 433 29.10 5.82 -0.11
C LEU A 433 27.92 5.92 0.87
N MET A 434 27.75 4.87 1.68
CA MET A 434 26.96 4.88 2.91
C MET A 434 27.58 5.90 3.88
N LEU A 435 27.33 7.17 3.64
CA LEU A 435 27.47 8.21 4.65
C LEU A 435 26.36 7.94 5.66
N HIS A 436 26.71 7.80 6.94
CA HIS A 436 25.78 7.94 8.04
C HIS A 436 25.60 9.44 8.33
N PRO A 437 24.44 10.07 8.05
CA PRO A 437 24.08 11.32 8.70
C PRO A 437 23.16 10.98 9.87
N GLN A 438 23.58 11.36 11.08
CA GLN A 438 22.66 11.56 12.19
C GLN A 438 21.82 12.81 11.90
N GLU A 439 20.80 12.71 11.04
CA GLU A 439 19.82 13.78 10.89
C GLU A 439 18.41 13.19 10.87
N ALA A 440 17.54 13.85 11.63
CA ALA A 440 16.19 13.45 11.95
C ALA A 440 15.39 13.15 10.68
N SER A 441 14.89 11.91 10.59
CA SER A 441 13.81 11.55 9.71
C SER A 441 12.66 12.55 9.89
N LEU A 442 12.19 13.14 8.78
CA LEU A 442 11.08 14.09 8.86
C LEU A 442 9.85 13.37 9.45
N PRO A 443 9.14 13.96 10.42
CA PRO A 443 8.00 13.33 11.10
C PRO A 443 6.79 13.10 10.19
N ILE A 444 6.91 13.46 8.92
CA ILE A 444 5.85 13.58 7.93
C ILE A 444 5.50 12.22 7.32
N LEU A 445 6.48 11.31 7.27
CA LEU A 445 6.31 9.94 6.81
C LEU A 445 7.14 9.02 7.69
N ASN A 446 6.78 8.85 8.97
CA ASN A 446 7.41 7.95 9.94
C ASN A 446 8.45 6.98 9.34
N PRO A 447 9.71 7.40 9.13
CA PRO A 447 10.77 6.48 8.79
C PRO A 447 11.09 5.84 10.12
N LEU A 448 10.83 4.54 10.21
CA LEU A 448 11.00 3.68 11.38
C LEU A 448 12.11 4.16 12.32
N PRO A 449 11.98 3.98 13.65
CA PRO A 449 13.11 4.15 14.54
C PRO A 449 14.22 3.19 14.08
N ARG A 450 15.29 3.75 13.49
CA ARG A 450 16.49 3.00 13.14
C ARG A 450 17.04 2.40 14.45
N ARG A 451 17.00 1.07 14.56
CA ARG A 451 17.59 0.31 15.67
C ARG A 451 19.09 0.18 15.52
#